data_AF-A0A1X2AAY4-F1
#
_entry.id   AF-A0A1X2AAY4-F1
#
_cell.length_a   1.000
_cell.length_b   1.000
_cell.length_c   1.000
_cell.angle_alpha   90.00
_cell.angle_beta   90.00
_cell.angle_gamma   90.00
#
_symmetry.space_group_name_H-M   'P 1'
#
loop_
_entity.id
_entity.type
_entity.pdbx_description
1 polymer ?
#
loop_
_entity_poly.entity_id
_entity_poly.type
_entity_poly.pdbx_seq_one_letter_code
_entity_poly.pdbx_strand_id
1 'polypeptide(L)'
;MSVGRFRILAAGVLLLTVGLLALRFPVFLSDFDQWGFQINCGSGFQGSFTQAGVAEMAGTHFVDHCRTAVATRRAWAIPLTAGGALLIGGLLVIPPRRQREVAAEIDLLTV
;
A
#
# COMPACT_ATOMS: atom_id res chain seq x y z
N MET A 1 -20.25 -10.43 -19.11
CA MET A 1 -18.83 -10.04 -18.90
C MET A 1 -17.94 -11.17 -19.38
N SER A 2 -16.90 -10.91 -20.18
CA SER A 2 -15.95 -11.98 -20.55
C SER A 2 -15.17 -12.42 -19.32
N VAL A 3 -14.82 -13.71 -19.23
CA VAL A 3 -14.07 -14.29 -18.11
C VAL A 3 -12.75 -13.53 -17.87
N GLY A 4 -12.08 -13.06 -18.93
CA GLY A 4 -10.85 -12.26 -18.82
C GLY A 4 -11.06 -10.91 -18.13
N ARG A 5 -12.14 -10.18 -18.48
CA ARG A 5 -12.47 -8.90 -17.84
C ARG A 5 -12.82 -9.07 -16.36
N PHE A 6 -13.54 -10.14 -16.04
CA PHE A 6 -13.86 -10.46 -14.65
C PHE A 6 -12.61 -10.73 -13.82
N ARG A 7 -11.64 -11.49 -14.34
CA ARG A 7 -10.36 -11.77 -13.67
C ARG A 7 -9.55 -10.49 -13.39
N ILE A 8 -9.46 -9.58 -14.36
CA ILE A 8 -8.73 -8.31 -14.20
C ILE A 8 -9.41 -7.43 -13.14
N LEU A 9 -10.74 -7.33 -13.16
CA LEU A 9 -11.50 -6.60 -12.13
C LEU A 9 -11.28 -7.20 -10.74
N ALA A 10 -11.40 -8.52 -10.63
CA ALA A 10 -11.20 -9.22 -9.36
C ALA A 10 -9.79 -9.00 -8.82
N ALA A 11 -8.76 -9.09 -9.67
CA ALA A 11 -7.38 -8.80 -9.29
C ALA A 11 -7.20 -7.33 -8.86
N GLY A 12 -7.75 -6.38 -9.61
CA GLY A 12 -7.70 -4.95 -9.27
C GLY A 12 -8.34 -4.66 -7.92
N VAL A 13 -9.54 -5.19 -7.67
CA VAL A 13 -10.25 -5.06 -6.39
C VAL A 13 -9.46 -5.70 -5.24
N LEU A 14 -8.90 -6.90 -5.46
CA LEU A 14 -8.10 -7.59 -4.45
C LEU A 14 -6.87 -6.76 -4.05
N LEU A 15 -6.12 -6.25 -5.03
CA LEU A 15 -4.95 -5.41 -4.80
C LEU A 15 -5.30 -4.11 -4.05
N LEU A 16 -6.38 -3.46 -4.48
CA LEU A 16 -6.85 -2.21 -3.87
C LEU A 16 -7.28 -2.43 -2.41
N THR A 17 -8.07 -3.47 -2.15
CA THR A 17 -8.56 -3.78 -0.81
C THR A 17 -7.41 -4.18 0.12
N VAL A 18 -6.52 -5.07 -0.31
CA VAL A 18 -5.34 -5.46 0.47
C VAL A 18 -4.45 -4.26 0.79
N GLY A 19 -4.18 -3.40 -0.20
CA GLY A 19 -3.40 -2.18 0.01
C GLY A 19 -4.05 -1.20 0.99
N LEU A 20 -5.35 -0.96 0.87
CA LEU A 20 -6.11 -0.10 1.80
C LEU A 20 -6.11 -0.65 3.23
N LEU A 21 -6.36 -1.96 3.38
CA LEU A 21 -6.33 -2.62 4.68
C LEU A 21 -4.94 -2.49 5.31
N ALA A 22 -3.88 -2.76 4.53
CA ALA A 22 -2.51 -2.66 5.00
C ALA A 22 -2.13 -1.25 5.48
N LEU A 23 -2.62 -0.21 4.81
CA LEU A 23 -2.44 1.19 5.21
C LEU A 23 -3.31 1.57 6.41
N ARG A 24 -4.49 0.95 6.58
CA ARG A 24 -5.44 1.25 7.66
C ARG A 24 -5.04 0.62 8.99
N PHE A 25 -4.47 -0.59 8.96
CA PHE A 25 -4.07 -1.28 10.18
C PHE A 25 -2.88 -0.57 10.86
N PRO A 26 -2.92 -0.44 12.20
CA PRO A 26 -1.84 0.21 12.93
C PRO A 26 -0.53 -0.57 12.81
N VAL A 27 0.58 0.18 12.83
CA VAL A 27 1.96 -0.33 12.86
C VAL A 27 2.44 -0.24 14.29
N PHE A 28 2.65 -1.40 14.89
CA PHE A 28 3.27 -1.50 16.20
C PHE A 28 4.76 -1.76 16.05
N LEU A 29 5.55 -1.12 16.90
CA LEU A 29 6.96 -1.45 17.03
C LEU A 29 7.10 -2.70 17.92
N SER A 30 8.12 -3.52 17.69
CA SER A 30 8.40 -4.69 18.56
C SER A 30 8.91 -4.30 19.96
N ASP A 31 9.12 -3.02 20.20
CA ASP A 31 9.60 -2.46 21.46
C ASP A 31 8.45 -2.00 22.37
N PHE A 32 8.77 -1.92 23.66
CA PHE A 32 7.84 -1.57 24.72
C PHE A 32 8.22 -0.22 25.34
N ASP A 33 7.21 0.54 25.74
CA ASP A 33 7.40 1.75 26.52
C ASP A 33 7.78 1.44 27.99
N GLN A 34 8.03 2.49 28.77
CA GLN A 34 8.39 2.38 30.19
C GLN A 34 7.31 1.73 31.07
N TRP A 35 6.09 1.58 30.57
CA TRP A 35 4.96 0.93 31.26
C TRP A 35 4.72 -0.50 30.74
N GLY A 36 5.53 -0.98 29.81
CA GLY A 36 5.42 -2.33 29.24
C GLY A 36 4.37 -2.45 28.13
N PHE A 37 3.86 -1.35 27.59
CA PHE A 37 2.94 -1.36 26.44
C PHE A 37 3.69 -1.23 25.12
N GLN A 38 3.20 -1.90 24.09
CA GLN A 38 3.82 -1.87 22.77
C GLN A 38 3.66 -0.48 22.13
N ILE A 39 4.75 0.08 21.60
CA ILE A 39 4.74 1.44 21.05
C ILE A 39 3.94 1.48 19.75
N ASN A 40 2.87 2.28 19.72
CA ASN A 40 2.03 2.47 18.55
C ASN A 40 2.53 3.64 17.71
N CYS A 41 3.00 3.33 16.50
CA CYS A 41 3.53 4.33 15.55
C CYS A 41 2.45 4.95 14.65
N GLY A 42 1.17 4.63 14.88
CA GLY A 42 0.04 5.03 14.06
C GLY A 42 -0.27 4.02 12.95
N SER A 43 -0.69 4.50 11.78
CA SER A 43 -1.08 3.69 10.63
C SER A 43 -0.27 4.06 9.39
N GLY A 44 -0.38 3.26 8.32
CA GLY A 44 0.22 3.60 7.03
C GLY A 44 -0.30 4.91 6.44
N PHE A 45 -1.53 5.35 6.78
CA PHE A 45 -2.06 6.66 6.37
C PHE A 45 -1.49 7.82 7.20
N GLN A 46 -1.58 7.71 8.53
CA GLN A 46 -1.14 8.75 9.46
C GLN A 46 -0.25 8.15 10.53
N GLY A 47 0.99 8.64 10.60
CA GLY A 47 1.91 8.32 11.69
C GLY A 47 1.55 9.12 12.94
N SER A 48 1.56 8.46 14.10
CA SER A 48 1.45 9.11 15.41
C SER A 48 2.71 8.76 16.19
N PHE A 49 3.57 9.76 16.44
CA PHE A 49 4.87 9.56 17.08
C PHE A 49 4.91 10.09 18.52
N THR A 50 3.77 10.48 19.07
CA THR A 50 3.69 11.05 20.42
C THR A 50 4.13 10.06 21.49
N GLN A 51 3.72 8.79 21.39
CA GLN A 51 4.13 7.73 22.31
C GLN A 51 5.62 7.39 22.16
N ALA A 52 6.13 7.37 20.92
CA ALA A 52 7.56 7.19 20.68
C ALA A 52 8.39 8.34 21.27
N GLY A 53 7.91 9.58 21.15
CA GLY A 53 8.59 10.76 21.68
C GLY A 53 8.66 10.81 23.21
N VAL A 54 7.65 10.28 23.93
CA VAL A 54 7.75 10.14 25.39
C VAL A 54 8.71 9.03 25.80
N ALA A 55 8.76 7.94 25.03
CA ALA A 55 9.69 6.84 25.27
C ALA A 55 11.15 7.22 24.94
N GLU A 56 11.36 8.12 23.98
CA GLU A 56 12.69 8.61 23.56
C GLU A 56 13.43 9.32 24.70
N MET A 57 12.72 9.97 25.62
CA MET A 57 13.31 10.60 26.82
C MET A 57 14.07 9.61 27.72
N ALA A 58 13.80 8.31 27.58
CA ALA A 58 14.50 7.23 28.28
C ALA A 58 15.78 6.74 27.55
N GLY A 59 16.19 7.37 26.44
CA GLY A 59 17.53 7.18 25.84
C GLY A 59 17.60 6.34 24.56
N THR A 60 16.57 6.33 23.73
CA THR A 60 16.46 5.46 22.54
C THR A 60 15.81 6.20 21.36
N HIS A 61 16.23 5.91 20.13
CA HIS A 61 15.74 6.55 18.90
C HIS A 61 14.41 5.95 18.41
N PHE A 62 13.40 5.86 19.27
CA PHE A 62 12.11 5.22 18.95
C PHE A 62 11.34 5.93 17.85
N VAL A 63 11.49 7.26 17.72
CA VAL A 63 10.84 8.02 16.64
C VAL A 63 11.35 7.58 15.27
N ASP A 64 12.65 7.33 15.14
CA ASP A 64 13.28 6.90 13.88
C ASP A 64 12.90 5.45 13.53
N HIS A 65 12.80 4.57 14.54
CA HIS A 65 12.28 3.21 14.35
C HIS A 65 10.83 3.22 13.88
N CYS A 66 9.98 4.05 14.47
CA CYS A 66 8.60 4.23 14.02
C CYS A 66 8.51 4.77 12.59
N ARG A 67 9.35 5.74 12.22
CA ARG A 67 9.39 6.26 10.84
C ARG A 67 9.74 5.17 9.84
N THR A 68 10.77 4.39 10.14
CA THR A 68 11.20 3.27 9.31
C THR A 68 10.08 2.23 9.16
N ALA A 69 9.45 1.83 10.26
CA ALA A 69 8.36 0.84 10.25
C ALA A 69 7.16 1.29 9.40
N VAL A 70 6.76 2.57 9.51
CA VAL A 70 5.69 3.15 8.68
C VAL A 70 6.12 3.25 7.21
N ALA A 71 7.38 3.63 6.95
CA ALA A 71 7.93 3.71 5.59
C ALA A 71 7.93 2.34 4.90
N THR A 72 8.35 1.28 5.60
CA THR A 72 8.31 -0.10 5.07
C THR A 72 6.90 -0.52 4.71
N ARG A 73 5.89 -0.20 5.53
CA ARG A 73 4.48 -0.49 5.19
C ARG A 73 4.03 0.24 3.94
N ARG A 74 4.37 1.52 3.82
CA ARG A 74 4.04 2.34 2.66
C ARG A 74 4.71 1.84 1.38
N ALA A 75 5.95 1.36 1.47
CA ALA A 75 6.73 0.91 0.34
C ALA A 75 6.06 -0.21 -0.48
N TRP A 76 5.25 -1.07 0.15
CA TRP A 76 4.50 -2.11 -0.56
C TRP A 76 3.00 -1.84 -0.64
N ALA A 77 2.40 -1.21 0.37
CA ALA A 77 0.95 -0.99 0.36
C ALA A 77 0.51 0.11 -0.63
N ILE A 78 1.31 1.17 -0.80
CA ILE A 78 1.04 2.23 -1.79
C ILE A 78 1.04 1.67 -3.22
N PRO A 79 2.07 0.93 -3.70
CA PRO A 79 2.05 0.42 -5.06
C PRO A 79 0.94 -0.61 -5.30
N LEU A 80 0.58 -1.44 -4.32
CA LEU A 80 -0.59 -2.34 -4.45
C LEU A 80 -1.89 -1.55 -4.60
N THR A 81 -2.09 -0.54 -3.77
CA THR A 81 -3.28 0.33 -3.83
C THR A 81 -3.35 1.06 -5.17
N ALA A 82 -2.24 1.66 -5.60
CA ALA A 82 -2.15 2.39 -6.86
C ALA A 82 -2.36 1.45 -8.07
N GLY A 83 -1.72 0.28 -8.07
CA GLY A 83 -1.89 -0.73 -9.12
C GLY A 83 -3.33 -1.23 -9.22
N GLY A 84 -3.97 -1.53 -8.09
CA GLY A 84 -5.39 -1.89 -8.05
C GLY A 84 -6.29 -0.79 -8.63
N ALA A 85 -6.04 0.47 -8.25
CA ALA A 85 -6.80 1.61 -8.75
C ALA A 85 -6.61 1.82 -10.26
N LEU A 86 -5.38 1.68 -10.76
CA LEU A 86 -5.07 1.77 -12.19
C LEU A 86 -5.72 0.65 -13.00
N LEU A 87 -5.76 -0.58 -12.49
CA LEU A 87 -6.43 -1.70 -13.16
C LEU A 87 -7.93 -1.46 -13.30
N ILE A 88 -8.58 -1.02 -12.22
CA ILE A 88 -10.02 -0.72 -12.24
C ILE A 88 -10.30 0.48 -13.14
N GLY A 89 -9.55 1.57 -12.98
CA GLY A 89 -9.70 2.78 -13.77
C GLY A 89 -9.45 2.55 -15.26
N GLY A 90 -8.39 1.81 -15.62
CA GLY A 90 -8.05 1.47 -17.00
C GLY A 90 -9.15 0.65 -17.68
N LEU A 91 -9.78 -0.29 -16.96
CA LEU A 91 -10.91 -1.05 -17.51
C LEU A 91 -12.15 -0.19 -17.74
N LEU A 92 -12.40 0.80 -16.88
CA LEU A 92 -13.55 1.70 -16.99
C LEU A 92 -13.38 2.76 -18.08
N VAL A 93 -12.15 3.26 -18.28
CA VAL A 93 -11.85 4.38 -19.19
C VAL A 93 -11.53 3.91 -20.61
N ILE A 94 -10.92 2.74 -20.81
CA ILE A 94 -10.48 2.31 -22.14
C ILE A 94 -11.63 1.63 -22.90
N PRO A 95 -12.08 2.19 -24.05
CA PRO A 95 -13.06 1.52 -24.89
C PRO A 95 -12.48 0.21 -25.45
N PRO A 96 -13.29 -0.85 -25.63
CA PRO A 96 -12.83 -2.19 -26.03
C PRO A 96 -11.94 -2.24 -27.29
N ARG A 97 -12.11 -1.27 -28.20
CA ARG A 97 -11.41 -1.21 -29.49
C ARG A 97 -9.94 -0.79 -29.34
N ARG A 98 -9.63 0.12 -28.40
CA ARG A 98 -8.28 0.68 -28.19
C ARG A 98 -7.30 -0.30 -27.57
N GLN A 99 -7.79 -1.32 -26.86
CA GLN A 99 -6.97 -2.37 -26.24
C GLN A 99 -6.29 -3.26 -27.28
N ARG A 100 -6.91 -3.47 -28.45
CA ARG A 100 -6.31 -4.25 -29.54
C ARG A 100 -5.17 -3.49 -30.23
N GLU A 101 -5.28 -2.17 -30.31
CA GLU A 101 -4.25 -1.31 -30.91
C GLU A 101 -3.00 -1.24 -30.03
N VAL A 102 -3.14 -1.10 -28.70
CA VAL A 102 -1.99 -1.11 -27.78
C VAL A 102 -1.30 -2.49 -27.74
N ALA A 103 -2.06 -3.58 -27.82
CA ALA A 103 -1.47 -4.92 -27.91
C ALA A 103 -0.69 -5.13 -29.22
N ALA A 104 -1.21 -4.61 -30.34
CA ALA A 104 -0.53 -4.65 -31.64
C ALA A 104 0.72 -3.77 -31.68
N GLU A 105 0.73 -2.64 -30.98
CA GLU A 105 1.89 -1.73 -30.91
C GLU A 105 3.01 -2.32 -30.06
N ILE A 106 2.69 -3.06 -29.00
CA ILE A 106 3.68 -3.79 -28.19
C ILE A 106 4.33 -4.93 -28.98
N ASP A 107 3.55 -5.71 -29.76
CA ASP A 107 4.09 -6.78 -30.61
C ASP A 107 5.05 -6.23 -31.69
N LEU A 108 4.78 -5.04 -32.24
CA LEU A 108 5.60 -4.41 -33.27
C LEU A 108 6.94 -3.86 -32.75
N LEU A 109 7.03 -3.54 -31.45
CA LEU A 109 8.26 -3.06 -30.81
C LEU A 109 9.18 -4.20 -30.33
N THR A 110 8.73 -5.45 -30.42
CA THR A 110 9.48 -6.66 -30.03
C THR A 110 10.01 -7.49 -31.21
N VAL A 111 9.89 -7.00 -32.46
CA VAL A 111 10.48 -7.60 -33.67
C VAL A 111 11.62 -6.74 -34.21
#